data_AF-A0A7W0H873-F1
#
_entry.id   AF-A0A7W0H873-F1
#
_cell.length_a   1.000
_cell.length_b   1.000
_cell.length_c   1.000
_cell.angle_alpha   90.00
_cell.angle_beta   90.00
_cell.angle_gamma   90.00
#
_symmetry.space_group_name_H-M   'P 1'
#
loop_
_entity.id
_entity.type
_entity.pdbx_description
1 polymer ?
#
loop_
_entity_poly.entity_id
_entity_poly.type
_entity_poly.pdbx_seq_one_letter_code
_entity_poly.pdbx_strand_id
1 'polypeptide(L)'
;ASIGSVGDSFDNAMAESVIGLYKNECVKIDGPFMTVDQLELATLSWVHWFNEHRLHSSIGYLPPVEYEQAYYRQIASQQHPLPGELTLH
;
A
#
# COMPACT_ATOMS: atom_id res chain seq x y z
N ALA A 1 -27.38 -5.17 3.54
CA ALA A 1 -26.03 -4.94 4.09
C ALA A 1 -25.80 -3.43 4.09
N SER A 2 -25.31 -2.91 5.21
CA SER A 2 -25.25 -1.47 5.53
C SER A 2 -24.28 -0.75 4.61
N ILE A 3 -24.69 0.39 4.06
CA ILE A 3 -23.80 1.34 3.38
C ILE A 3 -22.84 1.92 4.43
N GLY A 4 -21.66 1.31 4.54
CA GLY A 4 -20.56 1.79 5.37
C GLY A 4 -20.12 3.18 4.90
N SER A 5 -19.71 4.01 5.86
CA SER A 5 -19.27 5.40 5.71
C SER A 5 -18.33 5.62 4.52
N VAL A 6 -18.22 6.85 4.00
CA VAL A 6 -17.41 7.20 2.80
C VAL A 6 -15.97 6.63 2.83
N GLY A 7 -15.36 6.51 4.00
CA GLY A 7 -14.05 5.87 4.18
C GLY A 7 -14.02 4.36 3.91
N ASP A 8 -15.09 3.63 4.26
CA ASP A 8 -15.25 2.19 3.99
C ASP A 8 -15.43 1.93 2.50
N SER A 9 -16.19 2.78 1.80
CA SER A 9 -16.38 2.65 0.35
C SER A 9 -15.09 2.94 -0.44
N PHE A 10 -14.32 3.93 0.00
CA PHE A 10 -13.04 4.27 -0.61
C PHE A 10 -11.97 3.20 -0.35
N ASP A 11 -11.87 2.72 0.89
CA ASP A 11 -10.98 1.62 1.26
C ASP A 11 -11.35 0.33 0.52
N ASN A 12 -12.65 0.01 0.43
CA ASN A 12 -13.15 -1.13 -0.34
C ASN A 12 -12.82 -1.00 -1.83
N ALA A 13 -13.02 0.17 -2.45
CA ALA A 13 -12.67 0.37 -3.86
C ALA A 13 -11.16 0.24 -4.12
N MET A 14 -10.32 0.71 -3.19
CA MET A 14 -8.88 0.54 -3.25
C MET A 14 -8.50 -0.94 -3.10
N ALA A 15 -9.06 -1.64 -2.12
CA ALA A 15 -8.84 -3.07 -1.91
C ALA A 15 -9.28 -3.88 -3.14
N GLU A 16 -10.48 -3.62 -3.69
CA GLU A 16 -10.98 -4.26 -4.91
C GLU A 16 -10.04 -4.05 -6.10
N SER A 17 -9.47 -2.86 -6.24
CA SER A 17 -8.49 -2.55 -7.28
C SER A 17 -7.20 -3.37 -7.11
N VAL A 18 -6.68 -3.46 -5.88
CA VAL A 18 -5.48 -4.26 -5.56
C VAL A 18 -5.74 -5.75 -5.80
N ILE A 19 -6.90 -6.27 -5.39
CA ILE A 19 -7.32 -7.65 -5.67
C ILE A 19 -7.42 -7.91 -7.17
N GLY A 20 -7.95 -6.94 -7.94
CA GLY A 20 -8.04 -7.03 -9.39
C GLY A 20 -6.65 -7.14 -10.06
N LEU A 21 -5.70 -6.32 -9.61
CA LEU A 21 -4.32 -6.36 -10.07
C LEU A 21 -3.65 -7.69 -9.73
N TYR A 22 -3.79 -8.16 -8.49
CA TYR A 22 -3.26 -9.45 -8.05
C TYR A 22 -3.75 -10.61 -8.93
N LYS A 23 -5.05 -10.69 -9.19
CA LYS A 23 -5.63 -11.73 -10.04
C LYS A 23 -5.10 -11.67 -11.48
N ASN A 24 -4.81 -10.48 -11.99
CA ASN A 24 -4.34 -10.33 -13.36
C ASN A 24 -2.83 -10.59 -13.49
N GLU A 25 -2.04 -10.01 -12.61
CA GLU A 25 -0.58 -10.08 -12.67
C GLU A 25 -0.09 -11.42 -12.10
N CYS A 26 -0.41 -11.74 -10.84
CA CYS A 26 0.09 -12.97 -10.22
C CYS A 26 -0.59 -14.25 -10.74
N VAL A 27 -1.91 -14.26 -10.90
CA VAL A 27 -2.64 -15.52 -11.19
C VAL A 27 -2.73 -15.82 -12.68
N LYS A 28 -2.93 -14.81 -13.53
CA LYS A 28 -3.05 -15.03 -14.98
C LYS A 28 -1.72 -14.99 -15.73
N ILE A 29 -0.76 -14.16 -15.33
CA ILE A 29 0.52 -14.03 -16.04
C ILE A 29 1.55 -15.04 -15.50
N ASP A 30 1.73 -15.12 -14.18
CA ASP A 30 2.70 -16.05 -13.56
C ASP A 30 2.17 -17.47 -13.35
N GLY A 31 0.89 -17.71 -13.59
CA GLY A 31 0.26 -19.04 -13.54
C GLY A 31 0.46 -19.88 -14.82
N PRO A 32 -0.03 -21.12 -14.85
CA PRO A 32 -0.80 -21.80 -13.79
C PRO A 32 0.08 -22.43 -12.70
N PHE A 33 -0.41 -22.39 -11.46
CA PHE A 33 0.23 -23.03 -10.31
C PHE A 33 -0.32 -24.44 -10.10
N MET A 34 0.56 -25.41 -9.86
CA MET A 34 0.17 -26.82 -9.71
C MET A 34 -0.10 -27.21 -8.26
N THR A 35 0.34 -26.38 -7.30
CA THR A 35 0.18 -26.60 -5.86
C THR A 35 -0.12 -25.29 -5.14
N VAL A 36 -0.70 -25.39 -3.94
CA VAL A 36 -0.96 -24.24 -3.06
C VAL A 36 0.36 -23.57 -2.66
N ASP A 37 1.40 -24.34 -2.38
CA ASP A 37 2.73 -23.84 -1.98
C ASP A 37 3.36 -22.93 -3.06
N GLN A 38 3.22 -23.32 -4.34
CA GLN A 38 3.64 -22.47 -5.47
C GLN A 38 2.85 -21.18 -5.57
N LEU A 39 1.53 -21.23 -5.33
CA LEU A 39 0.70 -20.04 -5.30
C LEU A 39 1.11 -19.13 -4.14
N GLU A 40 1.32 -19.66 -2.94
CA GLU A 40 1.76 -18.89 -1.77
C GLU A 40 3.09 -18.18 -2.01
N LEU A 41 4.08 -18.88 -2.59
CA LEU A 41 5.35 -18.27 -2.95
C LEU A 41 5.20 -17.17 -4.00
N ALA A 42 4.36 -17.39 -5.01
CA ALA A 42 4.06 -16.39 -6.04
C ALA A 42 3.35 -15.17 -5.43
N THR A 43 2.40 -15.38 -4.51
CA THR A 43 1.73 -14.30 -3.76
C THR A 43 2.74 -13.48 -2.96
N LEU A 44 3.62 -14.13 -2.18
CA LEU A 44 4.64 -13.43 -1.39
C LEU A 44 5.58 -12.62 -2.28
N SER A 45 6.00 -13.19 -3.41
CA SER A 45 6.86 -12.52 -4.39
C SER A 45 6.15 -11.32 -5.03
N TRP A 46 4.88 -11.47 -5.39
CA TRP A 46 4.08 -10.38 -5.95
C TRP A 46 3.87 -9.25 -4.94
N VAL A 47 3.56 -9.57 -3.67
CA VAL A 47 3.41 -8.57 -2.60
C VAL A 47 4.73 -7.83 -2.36
N HIS A 48 5.87 -8.53 -2.34
CA HIS A 48 7.17 -7.91 -2.19
C HIS A 48 7.47 -6.96 -3.36
N TRP A 49 7.26 -7.40 -4.60
CA TRP A 49 7.43 -6.56 -5.79
C TRP A 49 6.49 -5.35 -5.77
N PHE A 50 5.22 -5.55 -5.40
CA PHE A 50 4.23 -4.49 -5.32
C PHE A 50 4.66 -3.38 -4.36
N ASN A 51 5.17 -3.73 -3.17
CA ASN A 51 5.52 -2.73 -2.15
C ASN A 51 6.88 -2.07 -2.39
N GLU A 52 7.86 -2.81 -2.90
CA GLU A 52 9.26 -2.36 -2.94
C GLU A 52 9.69 -1.84 -4.31
N HIS A 53 9.00 -2.25 -5.39
CA HIS A 53 9.48 -2.02 -6.76
C HIS A 53 8.43 -1.42 -7.69
N ARG A 54 7.13 -1.61 -7.42
CA ARG A 54 6.07 -1.12 -8.31
C ARG A 54 5.97 0.40 -8.25
N LEU A 55 6.19 1.06 -9.38
CA LEU A 55 6.04 2.50 -9.49
C LEU A 55 4.57 2.87 -9.69
N HIS A 56 4.05 3.77 -8.86
CA HIS A 56 2.69 4.28 -8.96
C HIS A 56 2.69 5.73 -9.42
N SER A 57 2.10 6.00 -10.60
CA SER A 57 2.02 7.36 -11.16
C SER A 57 1.28 8.34 -10.25
N SER A 58 0.28 7.85 -9.50
CA SER A 58 -0.50 8.67 -8.56
C SER A 58 0.32 9.21 -7.37
N ILE A 59 1.48 8.62 -7.07
CA ILE A 59 2.36 9.03 -5.97
C ILE A 59 3.74 9.49 -6.48
N GLY A 60 3.79 9.99 -7.73
CA GLY A 60 5.01 10.55 -8.30
C GLY A 60 6.00 9.51 -8.82
N TYR A 61 5.51 8.34 -9.23
CA TYR A 61 6.34 7.22 -9.71
C TYR A 61 7.34 6.73 -8.65
N LEU A 62 6.86 6.64 -7.40
CA LEU A 62 7.60 6.04 -6.31
C LEU A 62 7.04 4.65 -5.97
N PRO A 63 7.88 3.75 -5.42
CA PRO A 63 7.41 2.57 -4.72
C PRO A 63 6.56 2.95 -3.49
N PRO A 64 5.53 2.16 -3.14
CA PRO A 64 4.71 2.39 -1.95
C PRO A 64 5.53 2.58 -0.68
N VAL A 65 6.57 1.74 -0.47
CA VAL A 65 7.44 1.82 0.71
C VAL A 65 8.13 3.18 0.85
N GLU A 66 8.62 3.76 -0.26
CA GLU A 66 9.30 5.06 -0.23
C GLU A 66 8.32 6.19 0.07
N TYR A 67 7.11 6.10 -0.47
CA TYR A 67 6.05 7.06 -0.21
C TYR A 67 5.60 7.02 1.25
N GLU A 68 5.37 5.82 1.81
CA GLU A 68 5.03 5.65 3.23
C GLU A 68 6.15 6.18 4.15
N GLN A 69 7.41 5.86 3.85
CA GLN A 69 8.55 6.37 4.62
C GLN A 69 8.67 7.90 4.57
N ALA A 70 8.36 8.53 3.44
CA ALA A 70 8.32 9.98 3.32
C ALA A 70 7.16 10.58 4.14
N TYR A 71 5.98 9.97 4.07
CA TYR A 71 4.79 10.37 4.83
C TYR A 71 5.02 10.29 6.35
N TYR A 72 5.55 9.18 6.85
CA TYR A 72 5.85 9.02 8.28
C TYR A 72 6.96 9.96 8.77
N ARG A 73 7.97 10.26 7.94
CA ARG A 73 8.97 11.30 8.25
C ARG A 73 8.34 12.68 8.40
N GLN A 74 7.41 13.04 7.51
CA GLN A 74 6.70 14.31 7.61
C GLN A 74 5.82 14.38 8.86
N ILE A 75 5.05 13.33 9.18
CA ILE A 75 4.25 13.29 10.41
C ILE A 75 5.14 13.42 11.64
N ALA A 76 6.22 12.64 11.73
CA ALA A 76 7.14 12.70 12.86
C ALA A 76 7.77 14.10 13.02
N SER A 77 8.08 14.78 11.92
CA SER A 77 8.59 16.16 11.94
C SER A 77 7.55 17.19 12.37
N GLN A 78 6.27 16.97 12.05
CA GLN A 78 5.16 17.84 12.47
C GLN A 78 4.79 17.62 13.95
N GLN A 79 5.06 16.43 14.49
CA GLN A 79 4.84 16.09 15.90
C GLN A 79 6.02 16.43 16.82
N HIS A 80 7.15 16.89 16.28
CA HIS A 80 8.25 17.44 17.08
C HIS A 80 8.03 18.95 17.29
N PRO A 81 7.57 19.43 18.47
CA PRO A 81 7.62 20.85 18.76
C PRO A 81 9.09 21.27 18.74
N LEU A 82 9.38 22.41 18.08
CA LEU A 82 10.70 23.02 18.09
C LEU A 82 11.20 23.12 19.54
N PRO A 83 12.45 22.70 19.84
CA PRO A 83 13.00 22.84 21.17
C PRO A 83 13.26 24.33 21.44
N GLY A 84 12.24 25.03 21.94
CA GLY A 84 12.34 26.46 22.26
C GLY A 84 11.03 27.23 22.45
N GLU A 85 9.88 26.75 21.99
CA GLU A 85 8.62 27.52 22.15
C GLU A 85 7.97 27.23 23.52
N LEU A 86 8.44 27.95 24.54
CA LEU A 86 7.73 28.15 25.80
C LEU A 86 6.43 28.92 25.52
N THR A 87 5.32 28.24 25.26
CA THR A 87 4.00 28.89 25.35
C THR A 87 3.47 28.70 26.77
N LEU A 88 3.76 29.68 27.63
CA LEU A 88 2.93 29.94 28.81
C LEU A 88 1.49 30.19 28.35
N HIS A 89 0.55 29.34 28.76
CA HIS A 89 -0.76 29.76 29.27
C HIS A 89 -1.47 28.61 30.00
#